data_AF-A0A919FET0-F1
#
_entry.id   AF-A0A919FET0-F1
#
_cell.length_a   1.000
_cell.length_b   1.000
_cell.length_c   1.000
_cell.angle_alpha   90.00
_cell.angle_beta   90.00
_cell.angle_gamma   90.00
#
_symmetry.space_group_name_H-M   'P 1'
#
loop_
_entity.id
_entity.type
_entity.pdbx_description
1 polymer ?
#
loop_
_entity_poly.entity_id
_entity_poly.type
_entity_poly.pdbx_seq_one_letter_code
_entity_poly.pdbx_strand_id
1 'polypeptide(L)'
;MDTDTFWRLLADARAQAYDEEQQAENLTGLLAALAPEEIIAFERLYSGHHDRAYTWRLWAAGYVINGGCSDDGFDYFRDWLIARGRACYEQALADPDGLADMFWADGELAEAESVGYAAYHAYERVTGAELPYPEVAAGAARTAPAGEPWEEEDLADLLPKLSARFG
;
A
#
# COMPACT_ATOMS: atom_id res chain seq x y z
N MET A 1 5.52 11.81 13.61
CA MET A 1 5.22 10.47 14.16
C MET A 1 6.34 9.45 13.94
N ASP A 2 6.33 8.39 14.75
CA ASP A 2 7.18 7.20 14.59
C ASP A 2 6.47 6.06 13.82
N THR A 3 7.22 5.02 13.47
CA THR A 3 6.73 3.87 12.69
C THR A 3 5.65 3.07 13.41
N ASP A 4 5.71 2.92 14.73
CA ASP A 4 4.72 2.14 15.47
C ASP A 4 3.37 2.88 15.52
N THR A 5 3.39 4.20 15.67
CA THR A 5 2.20 5.06 15.59
C THR A 5 1.58 5.02 14.20
N PHE A 6 2.39 5.07 13.14
CA PHE A 6 1.92 4.93 11.76
C PHE A 6 1.13 3.63 11.55
N TRP A 7 1.71 2.49 11.93
CA TRP A 7 1.05 1.20 11.77
C TRP A 7 -0.19 1.04 12.64
N ARG A 8 -0.18 1.63 13.85
CA ARG A 8 -1.35 1.64 14.72
C ARG A 8 -2.51 2.41 14.10
N LEU A 9 -2.28 3.57 13.49
CA LEU A 9 -3.34 4.34 12.81
C LEU A 9 -3.99 3.56 11.67
N LEU A 10 -3.20 2.88 10.85
CA LEU A 10 -3.71 1.98 9.80
C LEU A 10 -4.53 0.83 10.37
N ALA A 11 -4.05 0.20 11.45
CA ALA A 11 -4.77 -0.88 12.12
C ALA A 11 -6.10 -0.40 12.74
N ASP A 12 -6.09 0.76 13.41
CA ASP A 12 -7.27 1.38 14.01
C ASP A 12 -8.31 1.73 12.93
N ALA A 13 -7.87 2.30 11.80
CA ALA A 13 -8.74 2.61 10.66
C ALA A 13 -9.38 1.35 10.05
N ARG A 14 -8.60 0.27 9.96
CA ARG A 14 -9.02 -1.01 9.38
C ARG A 14 -9.98 -1.80 10.28
N ALA A 15 -9.86 -1.69 11.60
CA ALA A 15 -10.57 -2.55 12.55
C ALA A 15 -12.11 -2.48 12.45
N GLN A 16 -12.64 -1.35 11.97
CA GLN A 16 -14.09 -1.12 11.79
C GLN A 16 -14.50 -0.96 10.31
N ALA A 17 -13.56 -1.12 9.39
CA ALA A 17 -13.82 -0.99 7.96
C ALA A 17 -14.32 -2.32 7.39
N TYR A 18 -15.32 -2.24 6.52
CA TYR A 18 -15.83 -3.38 5.76
C TYR A 18 -15.24 -3.44 4.34
N ASP A 19 -14.70 -2.33 3.85
CA ASP A 19 -13.97 -2.18 2.58
C ASP A 19 -12.86 -1.12 2.70
N GLU A 20 -12.09 -0.93 1.62
CA GLU A 20 -10.98 0.02 1.54
C GLU A 20 -11.44 1.49 1.59
N GLU A 21 -12.61 1.81 1.05
CA GLU A 21 -13.17 3.16 1.08
C GLU A 21 -13.50 3.56 2.52
N GLN A 22 -14.18 2.71 3.27
CA GLN A 22 -14.47 2.96 4.68
C GLN A 22 -13.18 3.03 5.51
N GLN A 23 -12.17 2.22 5.18
CA GLN A 23 -10.85 2.30 5.82
C GLN A 23 -10.20 3.67 5.55
N ALA A 24 -10.24 4.16 4.32
CA ALA A 24 -9.70 5.45 3.93
C ALA A 24 -10.41 6.60 4.66
N GLU A 25 -11.74 6.57 4.75
CA GLU A 25 -12.52 7.54 5.52
C GLU A 25 -12.14 7.55 7.01
N ASN A 26 -12.04 6.37 7.62
CA ASN A 26 -11.64 6.20 9.01
C ASN A 26 -10.23 6.76 9.25
N LEU A 27 -9.28 6.39 8.38
CA LEU A 27 -7.90 6.87 8.46
C LEU A 27 -7.82 8.38 8.31
N THR A 28 -8.56 8.94 7.36
CA THR A 28 -8.67 10.40 7.15
C THR A 28 -9.19 11.09 8.41
N GLY A 29 -10.22 10.53 9.06
CA GLY A 29 -10.75 11.04 10.32
C GLY A 29 -9.75 11.01 11.47
N LEU A 30 -9.01 9.91 11.61
CA LEU A 30 -7.95 9.77 12.63
C LEU A 30 -6.81 10.76 12.40
N LEU A 31 -6.37 10.93 11.15
CA LEU A 31 -5.30 11.86 10.78
C LEU A 31 -5.73 13.31 10.94
N ALA A 32 -6.98 13.66 10.62
CA ALA A 32 -7.50 15.02 10.76
C ALA A 32 -7.63 15.48 12.23
N ALA A 33 -7.51 14.56 13.20
CA ALA A 33 -7.42 14.90 14.63
C ALA A 33 -5.99 15.23 15.10
N LEU A 34 -4.99 15.09 14.21
CA LEU A 34 -3.58 15.38 14.49
C LEU A 34 -3.19 16.80 14.04
N ALA A 35 -2.03 17.25 14.48
CA ALA A 35 -1.43 18.48 13.97
C ALA A 35 -1.00 18.30 12.49
N PRO A 36 -1.03 19.34 11.65
CA PRO A 36 -0.61 19.27 10.24
C PRO A 36 0.77 18.63 10.04
N GLU A 37 1.73 18.92 10.92
CA GLU A 37 3.09 18.38 10.87
C GLU A 37 3.12 16.86 11.09
N GLU A 38 2.20 16.33 11.89
CA GLU A 38 2.06 14.90 12.11
C GLU A 38 1.41 14.21 10.90
N ILE A 39 0.48 14.87 10.21
CA ILE A 39 -0.08 14.36 8.94
C ILE A 39 1.01 14.29 7.86
N ILE A 40 1.86 15.32 7.75
CA ILE A 40 3.04 15.30 6.86
C ILE A 40 4.00 14.17 7.26
N ALA A 41 4.22 13.94 8.55
CA ALA A 41 5.06 12.84 9.02
C ALA A 41 4.47 11.47 8.72
N PHE A 42 3.13 11.32 8.77
CA PHE A 42 2.44 10.11 8.31
C PHE A 42 2.72 9.86 6.84
N GLU A 43 2.48 10.87 5.99
CA GLU A 43 2.67 10.75 4.56
C GLU A 43 4.12 10.37 4.22
N ARG A 44 5.11 11.01 4.85
CA ARG A 44 6.52 10.65 4.64
C ARG A 44 6.81 9.18 4.92
N LEU A 45 6.21 8.62 5.96
CA LEU A 45 6.31 7.19 6.24
C LEU A 45 5.56 6.37 5.18
N TYR A 46 4.35 6.78 4.81
CA TYR A 46 3.56 6.11 3.77
C TYR A 46 4.32 6.02 2.44
N SER A 47 4.81 7.15 1.92
CA SER A 47 5.59 7.20 0.68
C SER A 47 6.87 6.35 0.80
N GLY A 48 7.54 6.35 1.96
CA GLY A 48 8.72 5.50 2.19
C GLY A 48 8.40 3.99 2.14
N HIS A 49 7.22 3.57 2.61
CA HIS A 49 6.77 2.19 2.47
C HIS A 49 6.34 1.87 1.03
N HIS A 50 5.72 2.83 0.34
CA HIS A 50 5.39 2.68 -1.07
C HIS A 50 6.64 2.47 -1.93
N ASP A 51 7.68 3.29 -1.72
CA ASP A 51 9.00 3.17 -2.35
C ASP A 51 9.71 1.85 -2.03
N ARG A 52 9.63 1.39 -0.77
CA ARG A 52 10.24 0.11 -0.35
C ARG A 52 9.56 -1.10 -0.99
N ALA A 53 8.26 -1.02 -1.26
CA ALA A 53 7.50 -2.04 -1.95
C ALA A 53 7.65 -1.98 -3.49
N TYR A 54 8.32 -0.97 -4.03
CA TYR A 54 8.53 -0.82 -5.47
C TYR A 54 9.59 -1.80 -6.00
N THR A 55 9.17 -3.06 -6.20
CA THR A 55 10.04 -4.16 -6.64
C THR A 55 9.36 -4.98 -7.72
N TRP A 56 10.14 -5.53 -8.66
CA TRP A 56 9.60 -6.37 -9.72
C TRP A 56 8.91 -7.63 -9.19
N ARG A 57 9.42 -8.24 -8.11
CA ARG A 57 8.78 -9.42 -7.49
C ARG A 57 7.41 -9.11 -6.89
N LEU A 58 7.21 -7.94 -6.29
CA LEU A 58 5.89 -7.54 -5.80
C LEU A 58 4.96 -7.14 -6.95
N TRP A 59 5.51 -6.57 -8.03
CA TRP A 59 4.72 -6.33 -9.24
C TRP A 59 4.21 -7.64 -9.84
N ALA A 60 5.07 -8.66 -9.96
CA ALA A 60 4.66 -9.99 -10.38
C ALA A 60 3.51 -10.54 -9.52
N ALA A 61 3.58 -10.35 -8.20
CA ALA A 61 2.53 -10.78 -7.29
C ALA A 61 1.22 -10.03 -7.52
N GLY A 62 1.27 -8.70 -7.63
CA GLY A 62 0.09 -7.89 -7.97
C GLY A 62 -0.51 -8.29 -9.32
N TYR A 63 0.33 -8.53 -10.33
CA TYR A 63 -0.08 -9.01 -11.66
C TYR A 63 -0.84 -10.33 -11.59
N VAL A 64 -0.29 -11.33 -10.90
CA VAL A 64 -0.93 -12.65 -10.77
C VAL A 64 -2.23 -12.56 -9.98
N ILE A 65 -2.25 -11.80 -8.87
CA ILE A 65 -3.42 -11.69 -8.00
C ILE A 65 -4.58 -10.97 -8.69
N ASN A 66 -4.30 -9.86 -9.39
CA ASN A 66 -5.32 -9.04 -10.02
C ASN A 66 -5.65 -9.48 -11.46
N GLY A 67 -4.95 -10.49 -12.01
CA GLY A 67 -5.13 -10.93 -13.40
C GLY A 67 -4.60 -9.93 -14.43
N GLY A 68 -3.56 -9.18 -14.06
CA GLY A 68 -2.99 -8.05 -14.79
C GLY A 68 -2.59 -6.93 -13.83
N CYS A 69 -1.60 -6.11 -14.20
CA CYS A 69 -1.16 -4.98 -13.35
C CYS A 69 -0.44 -3.91 -14.17
N SER A 70 -1.11 -2.78 -14.39
CA SER A 70 -0.50 -1.56 -14.94
C SER A 70 0.37 -0.85 -13.90
N ASP A 71 1.05 0.23 -14.29
CA ASP A 71 1.79 1.10 -13.37
C ASP A 71 0.87 1.59 -12.22
N ASP A 72 -0.28 2.17 -12.55
CA ASP A 72 -1.27 2.64 -11.57
C ASP A 72 -1.83 1.47 -10.74
N GLY A 73 -2.13 0.33 -11.38
CA GLY A 73 -2.58 -0.86 -10.66
C GLY A 73 -1.54 -1.38 -9.66
N PHE A 74 -0.25 -1.19 -9.94
CA PHE A 74 0.80 -1.56 -9.01
C PHE A 74 0.93 -0.57 -7.85
N ASP A 75 0.64 0.71 -8.08
CA ASP A 75 0.51 1.70 -7.00
C ASP A 75 -0.61 1.29 -6.03
N TYR A 76 -1.78 0.94 -6.57
CA TYR A 76 -2.93 0.52 -5.77
C TYR A 76 -2.69 -0.79 -5.02
N PHE A 77 -1.93 -1.72 -5.61
CA PHE A 77 -1.50 -2.94 -4.94
C PHE A 77 -0.55 -2.65 -3.76
N ARG A 78 0.37 -1.70 -3.92
CA ARG A 78 1.26 -1.28 -2.82
C ARG A 78 0.49 -0.59 -1.71
N ASP A 79 -0.52 0.22 -2.06
CA ASP A 79 -1.45 0.81 -1.09
C ASP A 79 -2.22 -0.28 -0.34
N TRP A 80 -2.67 -1.33 -1.04
CA TRP A 80 -3.34 -2.48 -0.43
C TRP A 80 -2.45 -3.21 0.57
N LEU A 81 -1.17 -3.43 0.24
CA LEU A 81 -0.22 -4.04 1.18
C LEU A 81 -0.09 -3.22 2.47
N ILE A 82 0.02 -1.89 2.34
CA ILE A 82 0.10 -0.98 3.49
C ILE A 82 -1.21 -0.96 4.28
N ALA A 83 -2.36 -0.89 3.59
CA ALA A 83 -3.70 -0.88 4.17
C ALA A 83 -3.99 -2.15 4.98
N ARG A 84 -3.50 -3.32 4.53
CA ARG A 84 -3.63 -4.61 5.23
C ARG A 84 -2.79 -4.67 6.52
N GLY A 85 -1.85 -3.75 6.69
CA GLY A 85 -1.08 -3.56 7.92
C GLY A 85 0.29 -4.26 7.93
N ARG A 86 1.07 -3.94 8.98
CA ARG A 86 2.50 -4.26 9.09
C ARG A 86 2.86 -5.72 8.80
N ALA A 87 2.09 -6.66 9.34
CA ALA A 87 2.40 -8.08 9.21
C ALA A 87 2.28 -8.57 7.75
N CYS A 88 1.19 -8.20 7.07
CA CYS A 88 0.98 -8.48 5.64
C CYS A 88 2.09 -7.83 4.81
N TYR A 89 2.32 -6.54 5.04
CA TYR A 89 3.30 -5.76 4.30
C TYR A 89 4.74 -6.34 4.41
N GLU A 90 5.22 -6.61 5.62
CA GLU A 90 6.56 -7.16 5.84
C GLU A 90 6.68 -8.61 5.34
N GLN A 91 5.62 -9.42 5.45
CA GLN A 91 5.59 -10.76 4.86
C GLN A 91 5.73 -10.67 3.33
N ALA A 92 4.94 -9.82 2.68
CA ALA A 92 4.95 -9.66 1.23
C ALA A 92 6.33 -9.19 0.73
N LEU A 93 6.99 -8.27 1.45
CA LEU A 93 8.35 -7.85 1.10
C LEU A 93 9.38 -9.00 1.17
N ALA A 94 9.23 -9.90 2.15
CA ALA A 94 10.15 -11.01 2.34
C ALA A 94 9.86 -12.18 1.38
N ASP A 95 8.58 -12.48 1.19
CA ASP A 95 8.09 -13.59 0.38
C ASP A 95 6.75 -13.23 -0.30
N PRO A 96 6.80 -12.60 -1.49
CA PRO A 96 5.60 -12.26 -2.27
C PRO A 96 4.71 -13.46 -2.57
N ASP A 97 5.28 -14.64 -2.82
CA ASP A 97 4.51 -15.86 -3.14
C ASP A 97 3.70 -16.36 -1.94
N GLY A 98 4.16 -16.04 -0.71
CA GLY A 98 3.44 -16.31 0.52
C GLY A 98 2.11 -15.57 0.68
N LEU A 99 1.82 -14.56 -0.14
CA LEU A 99 0.50 -13.92 -0.19
C LEU A 99 -0.62 -14.92 -0.56
N ALA A 100 -0.25 -16.00 -1.26
CA ALA A 100 -1.15 -17.10 -1.58
C ALA A 100 -1.67 -17.84 -0.35
N ASP A 101 -1.00 -17.75 0.80
CA ASP A 101 -1.39 -18.45 2.03
C ASP A 101 -2.31 -17.61 2.93
N MET A 102 -2.58 -16.35 2.55
CA MET A 102 -3.42 -15.44 3.32
C MET A 102 -4.92 -15.74 3.14
N PHE A 103 -5.73 -15.14 4.02
CA PHE A 103 -7.17 -15.06 3.83
C PHE A 103 -7.50 -13.99 2.76
N TRP A 104 -8.38 -14.36 1.83
CA TRP A 104 -8.89 -13.49 0.77
C TRP A 104 -10.41 -13.56 0.81
N ALA A 105 -11.08 -12.42 0.83
CA ALA A 105 -12.53 -12.39 0.69
C ALA A 105 -12.94 -12.71 -0.76
N ASP A 106 -14.15 -13.23 -0.94
CA ASP A 106 -14.66 -13.55 -2.27
C ASP A 106 -14.75 -12.28 -3.12
N GLY A 107 -14.03 -12.26 -4.25
CA GLY A 107 -13.97 -11.10 -5.16
C GLY A 107 -13.14 -9.93 -4.64
N GLU A 108 -12.34 -10.11 -3.58
CA GLU A 108 -11.39 -9.10 -3.12
C GLU A 108 -10.37 -8.77 -4.22
N LEU A 109 -10.30 -7.51 -4.62
CA LEU A 109 -9.21 -6.97 -5.42
C LEU A 109 -8.09 -6.52 -4.49
N ALA A 110 -6.83 -6.78 -4.86
CA ALA A 110 -5.69 -6.31 -4.10
C ALA A 110 -5.37 -4.86 -4.47
N GLU A 111 -6.32 -3.95 -4.24
CA GLU A 111 -6.23 -2.52 -4.58
C GLU A 111 -6.81 -1.70 -3.42
N ALA A 112 -6.12 -0.62 -3.03
CA ALA A 112 -6.59 0.26 -1.96
C ALA A 112 -6.22 1.73 -2.21
N GLU A 113 -6.44 2.22 -3.44
CA GLU A 113 -6.12 3.59 -3.87
C GLU A 113 -6.59 4.65 -2.85
N SER A 114 -7.85 4.57 -2.40
CA SER A 114 -8.45 5.54 -1.49
C SER A 114 -7.65 5.69 -0.18
N VAL A 115 -7.02 4.61 0.30
CA VAL A 115 -6.19 4.66 1.51
C VAL A 115 -4.92 5.48 1.27
N GLY A 116 -4.34 5.44 0.07
CA GLY A 116 -3.19 6.26 -0.33
C GLY A 116 -3.49 7.76 -0.29
N TYR A 117 -4.75 8.17 -0.52
CA TYR A 117 -5.17 9.57 -0.48
C TYR A 117 -5.58 10.08 0.91
N ALA A 118 -5.62 9.22 1.93
CA ALA A 118 -6.16 9.60 3.25
C ALA A 118 -5.40 10.76 3.92
N ALA A 119 -4.07 10.81 3.79
CA ALA A 119 -3.25 11.87 4.38
C ALA A 119 -3.46 13.21 3.67
N TYR A 120 -3.59 13.19 2.34
CA TYR A 120 -3.93 14.37 1.54
C TYR A 120 -5.27 14.95 2.00
N HIS A 121 -6.32 14.13 2.05
CA HIS A 121 -7.65 14.58 2.46
C HIS A 121 -7.68 15.07 3.91
N ALA A 122 -6.93 14.43 4.82
CA ALA A 122 -6.84 14.87 6.20
C ALA A 122 -6.16 16.24 6.31
N TYR A 123 -5.07 16.46 5.58
CA TYR A 123 -4.34 17.71 5.59
C TYR A 123 -5.17 18.86 5.01
N GLU A 124 -5.82 18.61 3.86
CA GLU A 124 -6.74 19.58 3.24
C GLU A 124 -7.89 19.94 4.17
N ARG A 125 -8.47 18.95 4.86
CA ARG A 125 -9.54 19.18 5.84
C ARG A 125 -9.10 20.05 7.02
N VAL A 126 -7.88 19.87 7.52
CA VAL A 126 -7.37 20.60 8.70
C VAL A 126 -6.89 22.00 8.34
N THR A 127 -6.25 22.16 7.18
CA THR A 127 -5.53 23.40 6.82
C THR A 127 -6.24 24.24 5.76
N GLY A 128 -7.13 23.63 4.96
CA GLY A 128 -7.71 24.24 3.76
C GLY A 128 -6.74 24.36 2.58
N ALA A 129 -5.58 23.71 2.64
CA ALA A 129 -4.55 23.73 1.61
C ALA A 129 -4.15 22.31 1.17
N GLU A 130 -3.55 22.20 -0.01
CA GLU A 130 -2.99 20.93 -0.50
C GLU A 130 -1.82 20.46 0.38
N LEU A 131 -1.67 19.14 0.52
CA LEU A 131 -0.52 18.54 1.19
C LEU A 131 0.77 18.94 0.45
N PRO A 132 1.81 19.44 1.16
CA PRO A 132 3.04 19.89 0.51
C PRO A 132 3.91 18.71 0.08
N TYR A 133 3.52 18.02 -1.01
CA TYR A 133 4.24 16.87 -1.57
C TYR A 133 5.74 17.08 -1.79
N PRO A 134 6.24 18.26 -2.20
CA PRO A 134 7.69 18.49 -2.28
C PRO A 134 8.43 18.34 -0.94
N GLU A 135 7.79 18.66 0.17
CA GLU A 135 8.36 18.50 1.52
C GLU A 135 8.23 17.06 2.04
N VAL A 136 7.28 16.30 1.49
CA VAL A 136 7.08 14.88 1.75
C VAL A 136 8.10 14.05 0.97
N ALA A 137 8.23 14.31 -0.33
CA ALA A 137 9.07 13.60 -1.28
C ALA A 137 10.56 13.94 -1.16
N ALA A 138 11.03 14.46 -0.02
CA ALA A 138 12.41 14.89 0.20
C ALA A 138 13.45 13.74 0.23
N GLY A 139 13.09 12.55 -0.26
CA GLY A 139 13.95 11.39 -0.49
C GLY A 139 14.02 11.00 -1.97
N ALA A 140 15.03 10.21 -2.33
CA ALA A 140 15.18 9.68 -3.69
C ALA A 140 14.15 8.58 -3.96
N ALA A 141 12.92 8.99 -4.29
CA ALA A 141 11.89 8.09 -4.79
C ALA A 141 12.46 7.29 -5.97
N ARG A 142 12.21 5.99 -5.97
CA ARG A 142 12.73 5.11 -7.02
C ARG A 142 12.01 5.43 -8.33
N THR A 143 12.76 5.61 -9.42
CA THR A 143 12.17 5.84 -10.75
C THR A 143 11.87 4.55 -11.51
N ALA A 144 12.23 3.39 -10.95
CA ALA A 144 11.95 2.07 -11.50
C ALA A 144 11.92 1.01 -10.38
N PRO A 145 11.22 -0.12 -10.58
CA PRO A 145 11.17 -1.18 -9.58
C PRO A 145 12.55 -1.79 -9.32
N ALA A 146 12.78 -2.17 -8.07
CA ALA A 146 13.99 -2.90 -7.67
C ALA A 146 14.00 -4.35 -8.15
N GLY A 147 15.19 -4.91 -8.35
CA GLY A 147 15.40 -6.31 -8.67
C GLY A 147 15.40 -6.58 -10.18
N GLU A 148 15.11 -7.82 -10.55
CA GLU A 148 15.09 -8.25 -11.94
C GLU A 148 13.65 -8.22 -12.49
N PRO A 149 13.43 -7.68 -13.69
CA PRO A 149 12.14 -7.79 -14.37
C PRO A 149 11.84 -9.26 -14.70
N TRP A 150 10.59 -9.52 -15.07
CA TRP A 150 10.06 -10.85 -15.36
C TRP A 150 9.20 -10.79 -16.63
N GLU A 151 9.06 -11.91 -17.30
CA GLU A 151 8.07 -12.10 -18.36
C GLU A 151 6.93 -12.98 -17.85
N GLU A 152 5.73 -12.89 -18.46
CA GLU A 152 4.56 -13.64 -17.98
C GLU A 152 4.78 -15.15 -17.93
N GLU A 153 5.61 -15.68 -18.85
CA GLU A 153 5.97 -17.10 -18.92
C GLU A 153 6.74 -17.59 -17.68
N ASP A 154 7.44 -16.68 -16.98
CA ASP A 154 8.23 -16.99 -15.78
C ASP A 154 7.38 -17.03 -14.50
N LEU A 155 6.15 -16.50 -14.53
CA LEU A 155 5.34 -16.28 -13.32
C LEU A 155 5.07 -17.57 -12.53
N ALA A 156 4.81 -18.68 -13.23
CA ALA A 156 4.53 -19.96 -12.59
C ALA A 156 5.76 -20.54 -11.84
N ASP A 157 6.97 -20.21 -12.27
CA ASP A 157 8.21 -20.60 -11.59
C ASP A 157 8.61 -19.58 -10.51
N LEU A 158 8.35 -18.29 -10.75
CA LEU A 158 8.68 -17.19 -9.84
C LEU A 158 7.75 -17.12 -8.61
N LEU A 159 6.46 -17.38 -8.80
CA LEU A 159 5.39 -17.28 -7.81
C LEU A 159 4.44 -18.51 -7.89
N PRO A 160 4.95 -19.72 -7.67
CA PRO A 160 4.20 -20.95 -7.92
C PRO A 160 2.90 -21.07 -7.11
N LYS A 161 2.87 -20.56 -5.88
CA LYS A 161 1.65 -20.63 -5.05
C LYS A 161 0.59 -19.64 -5.53
N LEU A 162 1.00 -18.41 -5.84
CA LEU A 162 0.08 -17.39 -6.35
C LEU A 162 -0.47 -17.81 -7.70
N SER A 163 0.37 -18.29 -8.63
CA SER A 163 -0.07 -18.75 -9.94
C SER A 163 -1.03 -19.94 -9.84
N ALA A 164 -0.79 -20.88 -8.92
CA ALA A 164 -1.72 -22.00 -8.70
C ALA A 164 -3.07 -21.58 -8.10
N ARG A 165 -3.11 -20.44 -7.38
CA ARG A 165 -4.30 -19.96 -6.68
C ARG A 165 -5.12 -18.97 -7.50
N PHE A 166 -4.48 -18.11 -8.27
CA PHE A 166 -5.09 -16.97 -8.97
C PHE A 166 -4.90 -16.98 -10.50
N GLY A 167 -3.97 -17.80 -11.02
CA GLY A 167 -3.71 -17.93 -12.46
C GLY A 167 -4.61 -18.92 -13.19
#